data_AF-A0AA96X859-F1
#
_entry.id   AF-A0AA96X859-F1
#
_cell.length_a   1.000
_cell.length_b   1.000
_cell.length_c   1.000
_cell.angle_alpha   90.00
_cell.angle_beta   90.00
_cell.angle_gamma   90.00
#
_symmetry.space_group_name_H-M   'P 1'
#
loop_
_entity.id
_entity.type
_entity.pdbx_description
1 polymer ?
#
loop_
_entity_poly.entity_id
_entity_poly.type
_entity_poly.pdbx_seq_one_letter_code
_entity_poly.pdbx_strand_id
1 'polypeptide(L)' 'MPIKLLYLSSIFGGLLLTANVNAGELYRWVDDDGRVHFGDRPRPTQRPRIFLAT' A
#
# COMPACT_ATOMS: atom_id res chain seq x y z
N MET A 1 2.38 -18.46 36.40
CA MET A 1 1.47 -17.56 35.66
C MET A 1 2.13 -16.40 34.88
N PRO A 2 3.48 -16.18 34.78
CA PRO A 2 4.00 -15.04 34.00
C PRO A 2 4.25 -15.34 32.51
N ILE A 3 4.51 -16.61 32.17
CA ILE A 3 4.89 -17.01 30.80
C ILE A 3 3.74 -16.79 29.80
N LYS A 4 2.50 -17.11 30.17
CA LYS A 4 1.32 -16.88 29.31
C LYS A 4 1.11 -15.40 28.99
N LEU A 5 1.40 -14.53 29.96
CA LEU A 5 1.31 -13.08 29.81
C LEU A 5 2.40 -12.55 28.86
N LEU A 6 3.59 -13.14 28.91
CA LEU A 6 4.70 -12.82 28.01
C LEU A 6 4.40 -13.19 26.55
N TYR A 7 3.78 -14.36 26.31
CA TYR A 7 3.36 -14.75 24.96
C TYR A 7 2.26 -13.83 24.41
N LEU A 8 1.29 -13.48 25.24
CA LEU A 8 0.18 -12.63 24.82
C LEU A 8 0.67 -11.22 24.47
N SER A 9 1.60 -10.66 25.23
CA SER A 9 2.20 -9.35 24.94
C SER A 9 3.08 -9.39 23.69
N SER A 10 3.85 -10.46 23.46
CA SER A 10 4.63 -10.61 22.23
C SER A 10 3.75 -10.74 20.99
N ILE A 11 2.66 -11.51 21.04
CA ILE A 11 1.72 -11.64 19.91
C ILE A 11 1.02 -10.31 19.64
N PHE A 12 0.55 -9.64 20.69
CA PHE A 12 -0.12 -8.35 20.57
C PHE A 12 0.81 -7.27 20.02
N GLY A 13 2.07 -7.22 20.50
CA GLY A 13 3.10 -6.33 19.97
C GLY A 13 3.39 -6.59 18.49
N GLY A 14 3.51 -7.86 18.09
CA GLY A 14 3.68 -8.22 16.68
C GLY A 14 2.49 -7.79 15.81
N LEU A 15 1.27 -7.96 16.29
CA LEU A 15 0.05 -7.57 15.56
C LEU A 15 0.00 -6.06 15.31
N LEU A 16 0.36 -5.23 16.30
CA LEU A 16 0.39 -3.78 16.16
C LEU A 16 1.41 -3.27 15.12
N LEU A 17 2.53 -3.98 14.95
CA LEU A 17 3.52 -3.64 13.93
C LEU A 17 3.02 -3.88 12.51
N THR A 18 2.21 -4.93 12.30
CA THR A 18 1.66 -5.25 10.96
C THR A 18 0.60 -4.26 10.48
N ALA A 19 -0.10 -3.58 11.41
CA ALA A 19 -1.17 -2.63 11.08
C ALA A 19 -0.68 -1.37 10.32
N ASN A 20 0.63 -1.11 10.30
CA ASN A 20 1.23 0.06 9.66
C ASN A 20 1.82 -0.22 8.26
N VAL A 21 1.68 -1.45 7.74
CA VAL A 21 1.92 -1.72 6.32
C VAL A 21 0.76 -1.11 5.54
N ASN A 22 0.86 0.18 5.26
CA ASN A 22 0.02 0.83 4.29
C ASN A 22 0.50 0.37 2.90
N ALA A 23 -0.31 -0.41 2.21
CA ALA A 23 -0.11 -0.68 0.79
C ALA A 23 -0.36 0.65 0.04
N GLY A 24 0.66 1.49 -0.02
CA GLY A 24 0.61 2.72 -0.79
C GLY A 24 0.15 2.41 -2.21
N GLU A 25 -0.81 3.17 -2.71
CA GLU A 25 -1.31 3.01 -4.07
C GLU A 25 -0.18 3.27 -5.06
N LEU A 26 0.39 2.21 -5.63
CA LEU A 26 1.43 2.34 -6.66
C LEU A 26 0.76 2.57 -8.02
N TYR A 27 0.82 3.81 -8.50
CA TYR A 27 0.27 4.19 -9.78
C TYR A 27 1.20 3.75 -10.91
N ARG A 28 0.64 3.09 -11.92
CA ARG A 28 1.33 2.69 -13.15
C ARG A 28 0.84 3.49 -14.34
N TRP A 29 1.74 4.05 -15.13
CA TRP A 29 1.39 4.69 -16.41
C TRP A 29 2.41 4.35 -17.50
N VAL A 30 2.02 4.61 -18.74
CA VAL A 30 2.88 4.50 -19.93
C VAL A 30 3.11 5.92 -20.44
N ASP A 31 4.37 6.28 -20.69
CA ASP A 31 4.70 7.57 -21.30
C ASP A 31 4.50 7.56 -22.82
N ASP A 32 4.79 8.69 -23.46
CA ASP A 32 4.56 8.90 -24.89
C ASP A 32 5.57 8.09 -25.76
N ASP A 33 6.67 7.65 -25.16
CA ASP A 33 7.67 6.76 -25.76
C ASP A 33 7.36 5.26 -25.52
N GLY A 34 6.23 4.94 -24.88
CA GLY A 34 5.82 3.56 -24.59
C GLY A 34 6.49 2.93 -23.36
N ARG A 35 7.21 3.71 -22.54
CA ARG A 35 7.89 3.20 -21.34
C ARG A 35 6.96 3.18 -20.14
N VAL A 36 7.10 2.14 -19.31
CA VAL A 36 6.29 1.93 -18.13
C VAL A 36 6.95 2.60 -16.92
N HIS A 37 6.17 3.41 -16.21
CA HIS A 37 6.59 4.10 -14.99
C HIS A 37 5.69 3.74 -13.81
N PHE A 38 6.25 3.84 -12.62
CA PHE A 38 5.58 3.60 -11.34
C PHE A 38 5.83 4.78 -10.40
N GLY A 39 4.84 5.12 -9.57
CA GLY A 39 5.02 6.16 -8.54
C GLY A 39 3.86 6.29 -7.58
N ASP A 40 4.07 7.03 -6.49
CA ASP A 40 3.11 7.20 -5.40
C ASP A 40 1.98 8.21 -5.70
N ARG A 41 2.03 8.83 -6.88
CA ARG A 41 1.06 9.82 -7.32
C ARG A 41 0.74 9.64 -8.81
N PRO A 42 -0.48 9.94 -9.24
CA PRO A 42 -0.84 9.91 -10.65
C PRO A 42 0.00 10.89 -11.47
N ARG A 43 0.19 10.58 -12.76
CA ARG A 43 0.91 11.45 -13.72
C ARG A 43 0.26 12.86 -13.70
N PRO A 44 1.02 13.96 -13.50
CA PRO A 44 0.48 15.31 -13.32
C PRO A 44 -0.47 15.81 -14.42
N THR A 45 -0.38 15.23 -15.62
CA THR A 45 -1.12 15.63 -16.82
C THR A 45 -2.28 14.71 -17.19
N GLN A 46 -2.56 13.65 -16.43
CA GLN A 46 -3.65 12.73 -16.73
C GLN A 46 -4.92 13.19 -16.01
N ARG A 47 -5.93 13.68 -16.75
CA ARG A 47 -7.28 13.78 -16.18
C ARG A 47 -7.65 12.37 -15.70
N PRO A 48 -8.17 12.19 -14.46
CA PRO A 48 -8.57 10.88 -14.00
C PRO A 48 -9.59 10.33 -14.98
N ARG A 49 -9.16 9.37 -15.81
CA ARG A 49 -10.08 8.60 -16.63
C ARG A 49 -10.75 7.67 -15.64
N ILE A 50 -11.82 8.16 -15.01
CA ILE A 50 -12.72 7.33 -14.21
C ILE A 50 -13.14 6.21 -15.16
N PHE A 51 -12.54 5.04 -14.98
CA PHE A 51 -12.95 3.84 -15.67
C PHE A 51 -14.26 3.45 -15.00
N LEU A 52 -15.38 4.01 -15.49
CA LEU A 52 -16.69 3.42 -15.26
C LEU A 52 -16.66 2.10 -16.03
N ALA A 53 -16.12 1.06 -15.41
CA ALA A 53 -16.37 -0.30 -15.83
C ALA A 53 -17.88 -0.52 -15.70
N THR A 54 -18.58 -0.38 -16.82
CA THR A 54 -19.96 -0.84 -17.00
C THR A 54 -19.92 -2.29 -17.45
#